data_AF-A0A259JXM5-F1
#
_entry.id   AF-A0A259JXM5-F1
#
_cell.length_a   1.000
_cell.length_b   1.000
_cell.length_c   1.000
_cell.angle_alpha   90.00
_cell.angle_beta   90.00
_cell.angle_gamma   90.00
#
_symmetry.space_group_name_H-M   'P 1'
#
loop_
_entity.id
_entity.type
_entity.pdbx_description
1 polymer ?
#
loop_
_entity_poly.entity_id
_entity_poly.type
_entity_poly.pdbx_seq_one_letter_code
_entity_poly.pdbx_strand_id
1 'polypeptide(L)' 'ELRESDRRRIFNLGYYTWVEQQGIAFEDFERRKHQSFWDGLAAQLPVYDRLIEDFNAEVNAS' A
#
# COMPACT_ATOMS: atom_id res chain seq x y z
N GLU A 1 14.45 -0.28 31.87
CA GLU A 1 13.57 -0.72 30.76
C GLU A 1 12.95 0.47 30.05
N LEU A 2 12.68 0.37 28.75
CA LEU A 2 11.91 1.37 28.01
C LEU A 2 10.41 1.23 28.32
N ARG A 3 9.69 2.35 28.39
CA ARG A 3 8.23 2.33 28.52
C ARG A 3 7.60 1.97 27.18
N GLU A 4 6.35 1.52 27.21
CA GLU A 4 5.59 1.15 26.02
C GLU A 4 5.48 2.29 25.00
N SER A 5 5.36 3.53 25.46
CA SER A 5 5.39 4.73 24.61
C SER A 5 6.69 4.89 23.83
N ASP A 6 7.81 4.53 24.45
CA ASP A 6 9.15 4.71 23.89
C ASP A 6 9.43 3.62 22.85
N ARG A 7 8.98 2.38 23.11
CA ARG A 7 9.00 1.29 22.11
C ARG A 7 8.17 1.63 20.88
N ARG A 8 6.97 2.18 21.07
CA ARG A 8 6.07 2.56 19.97
C ARG A 8 6.61 3.72 19.15
N ARG A 9 7.33 4.68 19.76
CA ARG A 9 8.03 5.75 19.04
C ARG A 9 9.17 5.23 18.18
N ILE A 10 9.99 4.30 18.71
CA ILE A 10 11.08 3.67 17.95
C ILE A 10 10.52 2.85 16.78
N PHE A 11 9.43 2.10 17.01
CA PHE A 11 8.74 1.35 15.95
C PHE A 11 8.21 2.26 14.84
N ASN A 12 7.52 3.35 15.20
CA ASN A 12 7.02 4.32 14.24
C ASN A 12 8.16 5.01 13.49
N LEU A 13 9.28 5.33 14.17
CA LEU A 13 10.44 5.95 13.55
C LEU A 13 11.00 5.08 12.42
N GLY A 14 11.23 3.79 12.67
CA GLY A 14 11.73 2.87 11.64
C GLY A 14 10.79 2.70 10.45
N TYR A 15 9.47 2.75 10.70
CA TYR A 15 8.46 2.70 9.64
C TYR A 15 8.48 3.94 8.76
N TYR A 16 8.63 5.13 9.34
CA TYR A 16 8.69 6.37 8.56
C TYR A 16 9.97 6.50 7.75
N THR A 17 11.12 6.06 8.29
CA THR A 17 12.37 6.10 7.51
C THR A 17 12.34 5.14 6.31
N TRP A 18 11.73 3.96 6.46
CA TRP A 18 11.57 3.03 5.33
C TRP A 18 10.64 3.59 4.24
N VAL A 19 9.52 4.21 4.63
CA VAL A 19 8.58 4.85 3.69
C VAL A 19 9.26 5.95 2.88
N GLU A 20 10.05 6.80 3.53
CA GLU A 20 10.83 7.85 2.86
C GLU A 20 11.88 7.26 1.89
N GLN A 21 12.54 6.17 2.27
CA GLN A 21 13.50 5.48 1.40
C GLN A 21 12.87 4.84 0.16
N GLN A 22 11.58 4.48 0.22
CA GLN A 22 10.83 3.99 -0.94
C GLN A 22 10.32 5.13 -1.84
N GLY A 23 10.57 6.39 -1.49
CA GLY A 23 10.07 7.55 -2.24
C GLY A 23 8.55 7.73 -2.16
N ILE A 24 7.90 7.10 -1.17
CA ILE A 24 6.45 7.20 -0.99
C ILE A 24 6.16 8.48 -0.19
N ALA A 25 5.27 9.31 -0.70
CA ALA A 25 4.80 10.48 0.05
C ALA A 25 4.17 10.02 1.37
N PHE A 26 4.52 10.70 2.47
CA PHE A 26 4.04 10.34 3.81
C PHE A 26 2.51 10.26 3.88
N GLU A 27 1.82 11.19 3.23
CA GLU A 27 0.35 11.24 3.15
C GLU A 27 -0.23 9.98 2.50
N ASP A 28 0.42 9.45 1.46
CA ASP A 28 0.01 8.23 0.77
C ASP A 28 0.17 7.01 1.66
N PHE A 29 1.22 6.99 2.48
CA PHE A 29 1.42 5.97 3.48
C PHE A 29 0.39 6.06 4.61
N GLU A 30 0.13 7.24 5.16
CA GLU A 30 -0.83 7.46 6.24
C GLU A 30 -2.24 7.02 5.86
N ARG A 31 -2.66 7.21 4.60
CA ARG A 31 -3.96 6.75 4.11
C ARG A 31 -4.20 5.25 4.34
N ARG A 32 -3.14 4.44 4.32
CA ARG A 32 -3.21 2.98 4.53
C ARG A 32 -3.60 2.57 5.96
N LYS A 33 -3.57 3.51 6.93
CA LYS A 33 -4.06 3.29 8.30
C LYS A 33 -5.58 3.14 8.36
N HIS A 34 -6.30 3.71 7.38
CA HIS A 34 -7.76 3.68 7.35
C HIS A 34 -8.26 2.48 6.55
N GLN A 35 -9.16 1.68 7.13
CA GLN A 35 -9.74 0.51 6.46
C GLN A 35 -10.40 0.85 5.12
N SER A 36 -11.04 2.02 5.03
CA SER A 36 -11.68 2.51 3.81
C SER A 36 -10.73 2.63 2.61
N PHE A 37 -9.43 2.84 2.85
CA PHE A 37 -8.42 2.82 1.79
C PHE A 37 -8.36 1.43 1.14
N TRP A 38 -8.32 0.39 1.97
CA TRP A 38 -8.24 -1.01 1.52
C TRP A 38 -9.55 -1.47 0.89
N ASP A 39 -10.69 -1.05 1.43
CA ASP A 39 -11.99 -1.37 0.85
C ASP A 39 -12.14 -0.74 -0.55
N GLY A 40 -11.70 0.51 -0.71
CA GLY A 40 -11.67 1.19 -2.00
C GLY A 40 -10.71 0.52 -2.99
N LEU A 41 -9.53 0.10 -2.55
CA LEU A 41 -8.57 -0.64 -3.37
C LEU A 41 -9.15 -1.99 -3.81
N ALA A 42 -9.75 -2.75 -2.89
CA ALA A 42 -10.36 -4.05 -3.19
C ALA A 42 -11.49 -3.94 -4.21
N ALA A 43 -12.28 -2.87 -4.16
CA ALA A 43 -13.33 -2.60 -5.13
C ALA A 43 -12.81 -2.40 -6.57
N GLN A 44 -11.54 -2.05 -6.76
CA GLN A 44 -10.92 -1.92 -8.09
C GLN A 44 -10.39 -3.24 -8.66
N LEU A 45 -10.23 -4.28 -7.84
CA LEU A 45 -9.64 -5.56 -8.28
C LEU A 45 -10.33 -6.17 -9.50
N PRO A 46 -11.68 -6.23 -9.60
CA PRO A 46 -12.34 -6.81 -10.77
C PRO A 46 -12.05 -6.05 -12.08
N VAL A 47 -11.75 -4.75 -11.99
CA VAL A 47 -11.36 -3.95 -13.17
C VAL A 47 -9.96 -4.33 -13.62
N TYR A 48 -9.02 -4.45 -12.68
CA TYR A 48 -7.67 -4.90 -13.01
C TYR A 48 -7.66 -6.32 -13.58
N ASP A 49 -8.46 -7.23 -13.00
CA ASP A 49 -8.58 -8.60 -13.50
C ASP A 49 -9.02 -8.61 -14.98
N ARG A 50 -10.06 -7.83 -15.31
CA ARG A 50 -10.51 -7.69 -16.70
C ARG A 50 -9.42 -7.13 -17.61
N LEU A 51 -8.74 -6.06 -17.19
CA LEU A 51 -7.67 -5.46 -18.00
C LEU A 51 -6.51 -6.43 -18.25
N ILE A 52 -6.20 -7.28 -17.28
CA ILE A 52 -5.18 -8.33 -17.40
C ILE A 52 -5.65 -9.42 -18.38
N GLU A 53 -6.91 -9.86 -18.28
CA GLU A 53 -7.51 -10.82 -19.21
C GLU A 53 -7.49 -10.29 -20.65
N ASP A 54 -7.93 -9.05 -20.86
CA ASP A 54 -7.96 -8.39 -22.16
C ASP A 54 -6.55 -8.28 -22.76
N PHE A 55 -5.57 -7.82 -21.97
CA PHE A 55 -4.18 -7.73 -22.39
C PHE A 55 -3.61 -9.09 -22.78
N ASN A 56 -3.86 -10.13 -21.97
CA ASN A 56 -3.38 -11.48 -22.25
C ASN A 56 -4.03 -12.06 -23.52
N ALA A 57 -5.31 -11.77 -23.77
CA ALA A 57 -5.99 -12.18 -24.99
C ALA A 57 -5.36 -11.53 -26.23
N GLU A 58 -5.04 -10.23 -26.17
CA GLU A 58 -4.38 -9.50 -27.25
C GLU A 58 -2.97 -10.05 -27.57
N VAL A 59 -2.15 -10.26 -26.53
CA VAL A 59 -0.79 -10.78 -26.69
C VAL A 59 -0.79 -12.21 -27.22
N ASN A 60 -1.72 -13.07 -26.79
CA ASN A 60 -1.79 -14.46 -27.24
C ASN A 60 -2.45 -14.63 -28.63
N ALA A 61 -3.14 -13.61 -29.13
CA ALA A 61 -3.72 -13.62 -30.47
C ALA A 61 -2.74 -13.14 -31.57
N SER A 62 -1.60 -12.57 -31.16
CA SER A 62 -0.52 -12.07 -32.02
C SER A 62 0.57 -13.11 -32.24
#